data_AF-A0AAE6W3R5-F1
#
_entry.id   AF-A0AAE6W3R5-F1
#
_cell.length_a   1.000
_cell.length_b   1.000
_cell.length_c   1.000
_cell.angle_alpha   90.00
_cell.angle_beta   90.00
_cell.angle_gamma   90.00
#
_symmetry.space_group_name_H-M   'P 1'
#
loop_
_entity.id
_entity.type
_entity.pdbx_description
1 polymer ?
#
loop_
_entity_poly.entity_id
_entity_poly.type
_entity_poly.pdbx_seq_one_letter_code
_entity_poly.pdbx_strand_id
1 'polypeptide(L)'
;MNSVPRQQARIGQRALLLTTAALPLTGWAVHAAALHKQLAATRRDPLTGLLRRDAYTTRARRILARHGDDAAVIMVDADHFKQINDTAGHPAGDAVLTAIGFPVKSMCSDLRGC
;
A
#
# COMPACT_ATOMS: atom_id res chain seq x y z
N MET A 1 -62.32 36.28 -11.36
CA MET A 1 -61.73 35.16 -10.59
C MET A 1 -60.80 34.38 -11.52
N ASN A 2 -59.51 34.27 -11.21
CA ASN A 2 -58.59 33.27 -11.75
C ASN A 2 -57.35 33.22 -10.83
N SER A 3 -57.31 32.24 -9.94
CA SER A 3 -56.20 31.97 -9.04
C SER A 3 -55.35 30.84 -9.64
N VAL A 4 -54.18 31.20 -10.20
CA VAL A 4 -53.16 30.22 -10.61
C VAL A 4 -52.21 30.00 -9.41
N PRO A 5 -52.03 28.77 -8.91
CA PRO A 5 -51.17 28.53 -7.75
C PRO A 5 -49.69 28.48 -8.16
N ARG A 6 -48.87 29.36 -7.56
CA ARG A 6 -47.40 29.32 -7.62
C ARG A 6 -46.87 28.26 -6.63
N GLN A 7 -46.92 26.97 -6.98
CA GLN A 7 -46.46 25.92 -6.06
C GLN A 7 -45.63 24.79 -6.70
N GLN A 8 -44.99 25.03 -7.85
CA GLN A 8 -44.17 24.01 -8.54
C GLN A 8 -42.65 24.16 -8.38
N ALA A 9 -42.12 25.24 -7.77
CA ALA A 9 -40.69 25.56 -7.91
C ALA A 9 -39.75 25.11 -6.76
N ARG A 10 -40.21 24.49 -5.67
CA ARG A 10 -39.34 24.17 -4.51
C ARG A 10 -38.91 22.70 -4.37
N ILE A 11 -39.58 21.77 -5.04
CA ILE A 11 -39.35 20.32 -4.85
C ILE A 11 -38.18 19.80 -5.72
N GLY A 12 -37.90 20.42 -6.87
CA GLY A 12 -36.86 19.95 -7.81
C GLY A 12 -35.41 20.25 -7.41
N GLN A 13 -35.17 21.28 -6.58
CA GLN A 13 -33.81 21.79 -6.36
C GLN A 13 -32.99 20.94 -5.36
N ARG A 14 -33.64 20.36 -4.33
CA ARG A 14 -32.97 19.49 -3.35
C ARG A 14 -32.67 18.10 -3.90
N ALA A 15 -33.57 17.53 -4.71
CA ALA A 15 -33.36 16.24 -5.35
C ALA A 15 -32.22 16.28 -6.39
N LEU A 16 -32.07 17.40 -7.10
CA LEU A 16 -30.99 17.62 -8.07
C LEU A 16 -29.61 17.77 -7.41
N LEU A 17 -29.55 18.35 -6.21
CA LEU A 17 -28.30 18.49 -5.45
C LEU A 17 -27.81 17.16 -4.85
N LEU A 18 -28.73 16.27 -4.48
CA LEU A 18 -28.37 14.95 -3.93
C LEU A 18 -27.79 14.01 -4.99
N THR A 19 -28.32 14.02 -6.22
CA THR A 19 -27.80 13.18 -7.31
C THR A 19 -26.46 13.67 -7.85
N THR A 20 -26.26 14.99 -7.93
CA THR A 20 -24.99 15.58 -8.38
C THR A 20 -23.83 15.32 -7.42
N ALA A 21 -24.09 15.16 -6.11
CA ALA A 21 -23.05 14.80 -5.14
C ALA A 21 -22.73 13.28 -5.11
N ALA A 22 -23.69 12.41 -5.42
CA ALA A 22 -23.49 10.95 -5.36
C ALA A 22 -22.52 10.41 -6.44
N LEU A 23 -22.54 10.99 -7.63
CA LEU A 23 -21.66 10.60 -8.75
C LEU A 23 -20.16 10.86 -8.48
N PRO A 24 -19.73 12.07 -8.06
CA PRO A 24 -18.32 12.30 -7.75
C PRO A 24 -17.86 11.48 -6.54
N LEU A 25 -18.71 11.23 -5.55
CA LEU A 25 -18.35 10.40 -4.39
C LEU A 25 -18.12 8.93 -4.78
N THR A 26 -19.01 8.35 -5.59
CA THR A 26 -18.83 6.97 -6.09
C THR A 26 -17.64 6.87 -7.04
N GLY A 27 -17.45 7.86 -7.91
CA GLY A 27 -16.27 7.97 -8.77
C GLY A 27 -14.96 8.05 -7.97
N TRP A 28 -14.90 8.89 -6.94
CA TRP A 28 -13.74 9.02 -6.07
C TRP A 28 -13.46 7.74 -5.28
N ALA A 29 -14.49 7.08 -4.76
CA ALA A 29 -14.34 5.80 -4.06
C ALA A 29 -13.79 4.69 -4.98
N VAL A 30 -14.31 4.59 -6.21
CA VAL A 30 -13.80 3.62 -7.21
C VAL A 30 -12.35 3.94 -7.59
N HIS A 31 -12.03 5.22 -7.80
CA HIS A 31 -10.68 5.66 -8.11
C HIS A 31 -9.70 5.34 -6.97
N ALA A 32 -10.08 5.65 -5.72
CA ALA A 32 -9.28 5.33 -4.53
C ALA A 32 -9.07 3.82 -4.38
N ALA A 33 -10.10 3.00 -4.64
CA ALA A 33 -9.97 1.55 -4.63
C ALA A 33 -9.05 1.02 -5.74
N ALA A 34 -9.10 1.62 -6.93
CA ALA A 34 -8.21 1.28 -8.04
C ALA A 34 -6.74 1.63 -7.72
N LEU A 35 -6.49 2.81 -7.15
CA LEU A 35 -5.17 3.22 -6.70
C LEU A 35 -4.64 2.28 -5.60
N HIS A 36 -5.45 1.95 -4.60
CA HIS A 36 -5.05 0.98 -3.57
C HIS A 36 -4.68 -0.38 -4.15
N LYS A 37 -5.44 -0.88 -5.14
CA LYS A 37 -5.09 -2.12 -5.85
C LYS A 37 -3.77 -2.01 -6.60
N GLN A 38 -3.49 -0.89 -7.25
CA GLN A 38 -2.22 -0.67 -7.95
C GLN A 38 -1.03 -0.63 -6.98
N LEU A 39 -1.15 0.10 -5.86
CA LEU A 39 -0.12 0.09 -4.83
C LEU A 39 0.07 -1.32 -4.25
N ALA A 40 -1.02 -2.04 -3.97
CA ALA A 40 -0.97 -3.42 -3.49
C ALA A 40 -0.44 -4.43 -4.52
N ALA A 41 -0.43 -4.09 -5.82
CA ALA A 41 0.16 -4.95 -6.86
C ALA A 41 1.69 -4.82 -6.96
N THR A 42 2.28 -3.78 -6.37
CA THR A 42 3.74 -3.55 -6.42
C THR A 42 4.49 -4.61 -5.63
N ARG A 43 5.31 -5.48 -6.23
CA ARG A 43 5.94 -6.59 -5.46
C ARG A 43 7.02 -6.15 -4.47
N ARG A 44 7.44 -4.88 -4.52
CA ARG A 44 8.54 -4.34 -3.72
C ARG A 44 8.05 -3.24 -2.80
N ASP A 45 8.65 -3.19 -1.63
CA ASP A 45 8.50 -2.10 -0.68
C ASP A 45 9.20 -0.84 -1.23
N PRO A 46 8.52 0.33 -1.29
CA PRO A 46 9.09 1.53 -1.89
C PRO A 46 10.23 2.16 -1.06
N LEU A 47 10.27 1.94 0.26
CA LEU A 47 11.28 2.51 1.15
C LEU A 47 12.62 1.76 1.07
N THR A 48 12.55 0.42 1.04
CA THR A 48 13.73 -0.45 1.12
C THR A 48 14.07 -1.13 -0.20
N GLY A 49 13.12 -1.19 -1.15
CA GLY A 49 13.24 -1.93 -2.41
C GLY A 49 13.22 -3.45 -2.25
N LEU A 50 13.05 -3.97 -1.03
CA LEU A 50 12.91 -5.39 -0.74
C LEU A 50 11.55 -5.92 -1.21
N LEU A 51 11.40 -7.25 -1.28
CA LEU A 51 10.09 -7.83 -1.56
C LEU A 51 9.14 -7.56 -0.40
N ARG A 52 7.90 -7.18 -0.70
CA ARG A 52 6.83 -7.20 0.30
C ARG A 52 6.56 -8.64 0.74
N ARG A 53 5.93 -8.79 1.91
CA ARG A 53 5.69 -10.09 2.58
C ARG A 53 5.00 -11.12 1.67
N ASP A 54 4.00 -10.71 0.90
CA ASP A 54 3.27 -11.56 -0.04
C ASP A 54 4.17 -12.10 -1.16
N ALA A 55 4.94 -11.20 -1.80
CA ALA A 55 5.87 -11.54 -2.86
C ALA A 55 7.05 -12.38 -2.35
N TYR A 56 7.58 -12.06 -1.16
CA TYR A 56 8.59 -12.86 -0.47
C TYR A 56 8.08 -14.27 -0.19
N THR A 57 6.93 -14.41 0.48
CA THR A 57 6.38 -15.71 0.87
C THR A 57 6.10 -16.59 -0.36
N THR A 58 5.53 -16.00 -1.42
CA THR A 58 5.28 -16.70 -2.69
C THR A 58 6.58 -17.16 -3.36
N ARG A 59 7.67 -16.39 -3.23
CA ARG A 59 8.98 -16.77 -3.74
C ARG A 59 9.64 -17.84 -2.86
N ALA A 60 9.64 -17.66 -1.54
CA ALA A 60 10.23 -18.58 -0.56
C ALA A 60 9.60 -19.97 -0.67
N ARG A 61 8.27 -20.07 -0.75
CA ARG A 61 7.58 -21.36 -0.96
C ARG A 61 8.03 -22.08 -2.22
N ARG A 62 8.27 -21.35 -3.31
CA ARG A 62 8.79 -21.94 -4.56
C ARG A 62 10.23 -22.42 -4.43
N ILE A 63 11.06 -21.74 -3.65
CA ILE A 63 12.45 -22.16 -3.39
C ILE A 63 12.44 -23.40 -2.51
N LEU A 64 11.71 -23.37 -1.38
CA LEU A 64 11.57 -24.51 -0.47
C LEU A 64 11.01 -25.74 -1.18
N ALA A 65 10.00 -25.59 -2.05
CA ALA A 65 9.46 -26.71 -2.83
C ALA A 65 10.45 -27.28 -3.85
N ARG A 66 11.46 -26.51 -4.29
CA ARG A 66 12.47 -26.94 -5.26
C ARG A 66 13.71 -27.55 -4.61
N HIS A 67 14.13 -27.00 -3.47
CA HIS A 67 15.39 -27.35 -2.82
C HIS A 67 15.22 -28.19 -1.55
N GLY A 68 13.99 -28.33 -1.03
CA GLY A 68 13.73 -29.11 0.17
C GLY A 68 14.51 -28.56 1.36
N ASP A 69 15.31 -29.42 1.99
CA ASP A 69 16.15 -29.09 3.14
C ASP A 69 17.44 -28.32 2.77
N ASP A 70 17.79 -28.22 1.49
CA ASP A 70 18.91 -27.39 0.97
C ASP A 70 18.52 -25.91 0.84
N ALA A 71 17.78 -25.39 1.81
CA ALA A 71 17.37 -23.99 1.86
C ALA A 71 17.37 -23.47 3.30
N ALA A 72 17.97 -22.30 3.50
CA ALA A 72 17.95 -21.58 4.77
C ALA A 72 17.03 -20.36 4.71
N VAL A 73 16.40 -20.05 5.84
CA VAL A 73 15.67 -18.79 6.05
C VAL A 73 16.38 -18.00 7.13
N ILE A 74 16.75 -16.76 6.81
CA ILE A 74 17.37 -15.83 7.75
C ILE A 74 16.31 -14.80 8.16
N MET A 75 16.14 -14.62 9.47
CA MET A 75 15.30 -13.58 10.04
C MET A 75 16.20 -12.47 10.58
N VAL A 76 15.92 -11.23 10.18
CA VAL A 76 16.65 -10.04 10.59
C VAL A 76 15.66 -9.11 11.27
N ASP A 77 16.01 -8.60 12.44
CA ASP A 77 15.25 -7.60 13.17
C ASP A 77 16.15 -6.40 13.51
N ALA A 78 15.56 -5.21 13.57
CA ALA A 78 16.29 -3.99 13.91
C ALA A 78 16.15 -3.72 15.42
N ASP A 79 17.21 -4.01 16.16
CA ASP A 79 17.22 -3.82 17.61
C ASP A 79 16.94 -2.36 18.00
N HIS A 80 16.09 -2.17 19.02
CA HIS A 80 15.72 -0.87 19.57
C HIS A 80 15.20 0.16 18.54
N PHE A 81 14.66 -0.29 17.39
CA PHE A 81 14.20 0.60 16.32
C PHE A 81 13.21 1.69 16.78
N LYS A 82 12.32 1.36 17.72
CA LYS A 82 11.39 2.33 18.31
C LYS A 82 12.11 3.50 19.00
N GLN A 83 13.22 3.25 19.68
CA GLN A 83 13.99 4.31 20.35
C GLN A 83 14.57 5.31 19.35
N ILE A 84 14.99 4.83 18.17
CA ILE A 84 15.47 5.68 17.07
C ILE A 84 14.33 6.60 16.60
N ASN A 85 13.14 6.04 16.36
CA ASN A 85 11.97 6.84 15.96
C ASN A 85 11.59 7.86 17.03
N ASP A 86 11.62 7.47 18.30
CA ASP A 86 11.21 8.32 19.41
C ASP A 86 12.25 9.45 19.67
N THR A 87 13.55 9.21 19.39
CA THR A 87 14.63 10.18 19.66
C THR A 87 14.94 11.09 18.45
N ALA A 88 14.92 10.53 17.24
CA ALA A 88 15.36 11.20 16.02
C ALA A 88 14.25 11.38 14.98
N GLY A 89 13.03 10.92 15.28
CA GLY A 89 11.86 10.99 14.41
C GLY A 89 11.81 9.89 13.34
N HIS A 90 10.63 9.72 12.77
CA HIS A 90 10.36 8.74 11.71
C HIS A 90 11.30 8.84 10.49
N PRO A 91 11.68 10.05 9.99
CA PRO A 91 12.61 10.13 8.86
C PRO A 91 13.98 9.49 9.14
N ALA A 92 14.45 9.53 10.39
CA ALA A 92 15.68 8.86 10.78
C ALA A 92 15.51 7.33 10.81
N GLY A 93 14.36 6.84 11.28
CA GLY A 93 14.01 5.42 11.19
C GLY A 93 13.93 4.93 9.74
N ASP A 94 13.33 5.72 8.86
CA ASP A 94 13.26 5.43 7.43
C ASP A 94 14.66 5.28 6.82
N ALA A 95 15.59 6.19 7.16
CA ALA A 95 16.98 6.12 6.73
C ALA A 95 17.68 4.83 7.22
N VAL A 96 17.42 4.41 8.46
CA VAL A 96 17.94 3.15 9.02
C VAL A 96 17.38 1.94 8.26
N LEU A 97 16.08 1.91 8.00
CA LEU A 97 15.45 0.82 7.23
C LEU A 97 16.00 0.74 5.80
N THR A 98 16.19 1.88 5.13
CA THR A 98 16.83 1.92 3.80
C THR A 98 18.27 1.41 3.86
N ALA A 99 19.04 1.77 4.89
CA ALA A 99 20.42 1.32 5.09
C ALA A 99 20.51 -0.19 5.35
N ILE A 100 19.54 -0.79 6.05
CA ILE A 100 19.44 -2.24 6.25
C ILE A 100 19.01 -2.94 4.95
N GLY A 101 18.07 -2.36 4.20
CA GLY A 101 17.49 -2.99 3.02
C GLY A 101 18.48 -3.19 1.86
N PHE A 102 19.41 -2.25 1.66
CA PHE A 102 20.34 -2.30 0.53
C PHE A 102 21.31 -3.50 0.59
N PRO A 103 22.04 -3.76 1.69
CA PRO A 103 22.89 -4.95 1.83
C PRO A 103 22.12 -6.26 1.68
N VAL A 104 20.95 -6.38 2.31
CA VAL A 104 20.12 -7.60 2.25
C VAL A 104 19.73 -7.93 0.81
N LYS A 105 19.40 -6.91 0.01
CA LYS A 105 19.11 -7.07 -1.42
C LYS A 105 20.32 -7.58 -2.20
N SER A 106 21.52 -7.07 -1.91
CA SER A 106 22.78 -7.47 -2.57
C SER A 106 23.17 -8.90 -2.23
N MET A 107 23.14 -9.28 -0.94
CA MET A 107 23.43 -10.64 -0.51
C MET A 107 22.53 -11.66 -1.22
N CYS A 108 21.25 -11.34 -1.37
CA CYS A 108 20.29 -12.19 -2.06
C CYS A 108 20.50 -12.27 -3.58
N SER A 109 21.19 -11.31 -4.21
CA SER A 109 21.59 -11.43 -5.63
C SER A 109 22.86 -12.25 -5.80
N ASP A 110 23.81 -12.11 -4.89
CA ASP A 110 25.11 -12.75 -5.00
C ASP A 110 25.02 -14.26 -4.69
N LEU A 111 24.16 -14.63 -3.74
CA LEU A 111 23.83 -16.03 -3.43
C LEU A 111 23.08 -16.78 -4.56
N ARG A 112 22.68 -16.12 -5.66
CA ARG A 112 22.13 -16.80 -6.84
C ARG A 112 23.21 -17.28 -7.82
N GLY A 113 24.47 -16.88 -7.61
CA GLY A 113 25.61 -17.23 -8.45
C GLY A 113 26.52 -18.32 -7.87
N CYS A 114 26.24 -18.83 -6.67
CA CYS A 114 26.91 -19.97 -6.05
C CYS A 114 25.99 -21.18 -6.04
#